data_AF-A0A4R0IGQ7-F1
#
_entry.id   AF-A0A4R0IGQ7-F1
#
_cell.length_a   1.000
_cell.length_b   1.000
_cell.length_c   1.000
_cell.angle_alpha   90.00
_cell.angle_beta   90.00
_cell.angle_gamma   90.00
#
_symmetry.space_group_name_H-M   'P 1'
#
loop_
_entity.id
_entity.type
_entity.pdbx_description
1 polymer ?
#
loop_
_entity_poly.entity_id
_entity_poly.type
_entity_poly.pdbx_seq_one_letter_code
_entity_poly.pdbx_strand_id
1 'polypeptide(L)'
;MVALRADMFEEICPSTLLPFRIGAEKWAGMVLRCLEDGPRRYSELRIPMARVSPKVLTQSLRTLERDGFISRTIDGRRVSYELTALGRSLLEPLRLICAWAENHWDELLDAKESVKES
;
A
#
# COMPACT_ATOMS: atom_id res chain seq x y z
N MET A 1 -12.59 17.66 18.38
CA MET A 1 -13.20 16.83 17.33
C MET A 1 -12.96 17.56 16.02
N VAL A 2 -12.08 17.05 15.15
CA VAL A 2 -11.79 17.68 13.85
C VAL A 2 -13.00 17.38 12.95
N ALA A 3 -13.67 18.43 12.46
CA ALA A 3 -14.76 18.27 11.51
C ALA A 3 -14.20 17.67 10.22
N LEU A 4 -14.79 16.55 9.78
CA LEU A 4 -14.48 15.98 8.47
C LEU A 4 -14.89 17.01 7.41
N ARG A 5 -13.93 17.51 6.64
CA ARG A 5 -14.21 18.53 5.64
C ARG A 5 -15.00 17.89 4.50
N ALA A 6 -16.11 18.51 4.10
CA ALA A 6 -16.97 17.99 3.02
C ALA A 6 -16.20 17.81 1.69
N ASP A 7 -15.24 18.70 1.43
CA ASP A 7 -14.36 18.65 0.26
C ASP A 7 -13.37 17.45 0.26
N MET A 8 -13.27 16.69 1.34
CA MET A 8 -12.57 15.38 1.38
C MET A 8 -13.30 14.32 0.55
N PHE A 9 -14.60 14.51 0.30
CA PHE A 9 -15.48 13.54 -0.38
C PHE A 9 -16.13 14.09 -1.66
N GLU A 10 -15.87 15.34 -2.04
CA GLU A 10 -16.39 15.96 -3.27
C GLU A 10 -15.52 15.68 -4.50
N GLU A 11 -16.16 15.54 -5.67
CA GLU A 11 -15.54 15.21 -6.96
C GLU A 11 -14.60 16.31 -7.51
N ILE A 12 -14.72 17.54 -6.97
CA ILE A 12 -13.87 18.72 -7.30
C ILE A 12 -12.68 18.87 -6.34
N CYS A 13 -12.53 17.97 -5.37
CA CYS A 13 -11.22 17.72 -4.80
C CYS A 13 -10.29 17.36 -5.98
N PRO A 14 -9.02 17.81 -6.06
CA PRO A 14 -8.05 17.29 -7.01
C PRO A 14 -7.80 15.80 -6.68
N SER A 15 -8.78 14.96 -6.95
CA SER A 15 -9.08 13.64 -6.38
C SER A 15 -8.12 12.55 -6.86
N THR A 16 -7.05 12.96 -7.55
CA THR A 16 -5.81 12.20 -7.70
C THR A 16 -4.95 12.24 -6.42
N LEU A 17 -5.24 13.15 -5.49
CA LEU A 17 -4.56 13.31 -4.19
C LEU A 17 -5.27 12.62 -3.02
N LEU A 18 -6.22 11.70 -3.27
CA LEU A 18 -6.55 10.64 -2.31
C LEU A 18 -5.66 9.44 -2.66
N PRO A 19 -4.36 9.47 -2.30
CA PRO A 19 -3.38 8.56 -2.87
C PRO A 19 -3.44 7.20 -2.16
N PHE A 20 -4.28 7.08 -1.12
CA PHE A 20 -4.38 5.90 -0.28
C PHE A 20 -5.85 5.56 -0.03
N ARG A 21 -6.45 4.83 -0.98
CA ARG A 21 -7.68 4.08 -0.70
C ARG A 21 -7.29 2.81 0.07
N ILE A 22 -7.49 2.81 1.39
CA ILE A 22 -7.43 1.61 2.21
C ILE A 22 -8.41 0.59 1.61
N GLY A 23 -7.89 -0.43 0.92
CA GLY A 23 -8.67 -1.54 0.36
C GLY A 23 -8.67 -1.67 -1.17
N ALA A 24 -8.42 -0.61 -1.95
CA ALA A 24 -8.42 -0.72 -3.42
C ALA A 24 -7.13 -1.36 -3.95
N GLU A 25 -5.99 -1.08 -3.31
CA GLU A 25 -4.69 -1.67 -3.61
C GLU A 25 -4.28 -2.56 -2.43
N LYS A 26 -4.69 -3.82 -2.47
CA LYS A 26 -4.46 -4.83 -1.41
C LYS A 26 -2.98 -5.04 -1.10
N TRP A 27 -2.08 -4.68 -2.03
CA TRP A 27 -0.67 -5.05 -1.97
C TRP A 27 0.26 -3.87 -1.67
N ALA A 28 -0.24 -2.64 -1.73
CA ALA A 28 0.51 -1.42 -1.44
C ALA A 28 1.28 -1.51 -0.10
N GLY A 29 0.60 -1.90 0.99
CA GLY A 29 1.25 -2.07 2.29
C GLY A 29 2.41 -3.07 2.26
N MET A 30 2.24 -4.21 1.56
CA MET A 30 3.31 -5.21 1.43
C MET A 30 4.50 -4.69 0.63
N VAL A 31 4.26 -3.95 -0.46
CA VAL A 31 5.34 -3.33 -1.25
C VAL A 31 6.11 -2.33 -0.40
N LEU A 32 5.41 -1.45 0.31
CA LEU A 32 6.05 -0.43 1.15
C LEU A 32 6.90 -1.07 2.26
N ARG A 33 6.39 -2.12 2.92
CA ARG A 33 7.15 -2.89 3.91
C ARG A 33 8.38 -3.58 3.30
N CYS A 34 8.28 -4.12 2.09
CA CYS A 34 9.45 -4.71 1.42
C CYS A 34 10.54 -3.67 1.13
N LEU A 35 10.19 -2.42 0.88
CA LEU A 35 11.13 -1.35 0.54
C LEU A 35 11.63 -0.55 1.76
N GLU A 36 11.20 -0.91 2.96
CA GLU A 36 11.56 -0.22 4.22
C GLU A 36 13.08 -0.11 4.40
N ASP A 37 13.79 -1.23 4.18
CA ASP A 37 15.25 -1.34 4.37
C ASP A 37 16.08 -0.77 3.21
N GLY A 38 15.45 -0.26 2.14
CA GLY A 38 16.13 0.32 0.99
C GLY A 38 15.69 -0.22 -0.37
N PRO A 39 16.43 0.13 -1.44
CA PRO A 39 16.04 -0.17 -2.80
C PRO A 39 16.05 -1.67 -3.10
N ARG A 40 15.02 -2.17 -3.79
CA ARG A 40 14.92 -3.58 -4.22
C ARG A 40 14.55 -3.72 -5.69
N ARG A 41 15.03 -4.79 -6.32
CA ARG A 41 14.65 -5.20 -7.66
C ARG A 41 13.31 -5.92 -7.66
N TYR A 42 12.67 -5.95 -8.82
CA TYR A 42 11.42 -6.69 -9.02
C TYR A 42 11.53 -8.18 -8.60
N SER A 43 12.66 -8.83 -8.93
CA SER A 43 12.90 -10.23 -8.55
C SER A 43 12.98 -10.43 -7.04
N GLU A 44 13.52 -9.46 -6.31
CA GLU A 44 13.65 -9.50 -4.85
C GLU A 44 12.31 -9.26 -4.17
N LEU A 45 11.45 -8.39 -4.74
CA LEU A 45 10.08 -8.19 -4.29
C LEU A 45 9.19 -9.42 -4.51
N ARG A 46 9.46 -10.21 -5.55
CA ARG A 46 8.71 -11.44 -5.85
C ARG A 46 8.88 -12.55 -4.81
N ILE A 47 9.97 -12.56 -4.06
CA ILE A 47 10.24 -13.60 -3.04
C ILE A 47 9.24 -13.50 -1.89
N PRO A 48 9.13 -12.38 -1.16
CA PRO A 48 8.14 -12.23 -0.09
C PRO A 48 6.70 -12.15 -0.63
N MET A 49 6.51 -11.72 -1.87
CA MET A 49 5.18 -11.55 -2.49
C MET A 49 4.81 -12.69 -3.45
N ALA A 50 5.29 -13.92 -3.23
CA ALA A 50 5.12 -15.03 -4.17
C ALA A 50 3.65 -15.40 -4.49
N ARG A 51 2.71 -15.07 -3.59
CA ARG A 51 1.27 -15.28 -3.80
C ARG A 51 0.60 -14.22 -4.68
N VAL A 52 1.27 -13.10 -4.93
CA VAL A 52 0.78 -12.02 -5.79
C VAL A 52 1.18 -12.33 -7.22
N SER A 53 0.21 -12.27 -8.15
CA SER A 53 0.52 -12.52 -9.55
C SER A 53 1.48 -11.45 -10.09
N PRO A 54 2.38 -11.80 -11.04
CA PRO A 54 3.33 -10.83 -11.61
C PRO A 54 2.65 -9.59 -12.21
N LYS A 55 1.51 -9.80 -12.87
CA LYS A 55 0.70 -8.72 -13.45
C LYS A 55 0.20 -7.76 -12.37
N VAL A 56 -0.31 -8.31 -11.27
CA VAL A 56 -0.83 -7.51 -10.15
C VAL A 56 0.31 -6.76 -9.48
N LEU A 57 1.45 -7.42 -9.17
CA LEU A 57 2.61 -6.74 -8.57
C LEU A 57 3.13 -5.59 -9.45
N THR A 58 3.17 -5.80 -10.77
CA THR A 58 3.58 -4.74 -11.72
C THR A 58 2.60 -3.57 -11.69
N GLN A 59 1.29 -3.84 -11.61
CA GLN A 59 0.27 -2.81 -11.49
C GLN A 59 0.40 -2.04 -10.17
N SER A 60 0.66 -2.73 -9.07
CA SER A 60 0.89 -2.12 -7.75
C SER A 60 2.08 -1.16 -7.78
N LEU A 61 3.21 -1.61 -8.33
CA LEU A 61 4.42 -0.78 -8.45
C LEU A 61 4.17 0.47 -9.29
N ARG A 62 3.52 0.33 -10.46
CA ARG A 62 3.17 1.47 -11.32
C ARG A 62 2.24 2.46 -10.62
N THR A 63 1.30 1.95 -9.84
CA THR A 63 0.34 2.77 -9.08
C THR A 63 1.07 3.56 -8.00
N LEU A 64 1.89 2.91 -7.19
CA LEU A 64 2.69 3.55 -6.15
C LEU A 64 3.71 4.55 -6.71
N GLU A 65 4.28 4.27 -7.89
CA GLU A 65 5.19 5.18 -8.59
C GLU A 65 4.45 6.44 -9.05
N ARG A 66 3.29 6.26 -9.71
CA ARG A 66 2.42 7.35 -10.16
C ARG A 66 1.93 8.21 -8.99
N ASP A 67 1.61 7.59 -7.86
CA ASP A 67 1.13 8.29 -6.66
C ASP A 67 2.28 8.90 -5.83
N GLY A 68 3.54 8.72 -6.25
CA GLY A 68 4.71 9.36 -5.65
C GLY A 68 5.23 8.71 -4.38
N PHE A 69 4.80 7.49 -4.05
CA PHE A 69 5.28 6.75 -2.88
C PHE A 69 6.57 6.00 -3.12
N ILE A 70 6.82 5.59 -4.36
CA ILE A 70 8.06 4.93 -4.75
C ILE A 70 8.69 5.62 -5.95
N SER A 71 10.02 5.55 -6.05
CA SER A 71 10.78 5.91 -7.24
C SER A 71 11.28 4.64 -7.93
N ARG A 72 11.42 4.72 -9.25
CA ARG A 72 11.99 3.67 -10.09
C ARG A 72 13.28 4.16 -10.72
N THR A 73 14.37 3.45 -10.44
CA THR A 73 15.69 3.76 -11.00
C THR A 73 16.10 2.69 -12.02
N ILE A 74 16.61 3.12 -13.17
CA ILE A 74 17.17 2.24 -14.21
C ILE A 74 18.68 2.46 -14.25
N ASP A 75 19.45 1.43 -13.90
CA ASP A 75 20.90 1.41 -13.99
C ASP A 75 21.35 0.31 -14.97
N GLY A 76 21.62 0.72 -16.22
CA GLY A 76 21.89 -0.19 -17.33
C GLY A 76 20.72 -1.14 -17.58
N ARG A 77 20.91 -2.43 -17.27
CA ARG A 77 19.85 -3.47 -17.38
C ARG A 77 19.12 -3.74 -16.06
N ARG A 78 19.47 -3.03 -14.98
CA ARG A 78 18.92 -3.25 -13.63
C ARG A 78 17.83 -2.22 -13.36
N VAL A 79 16.70 -2.69 -12.86
CA VAL A 79 15.59 -1.85 -12.42
C VAL A 79 15.40 -2.07 -10.93
N SER A 80 15.46 -1.00 -10.15
CA SER A 80 15.19 -1.00 -8.71
C SER A 80 14.09 -0.02 -8.35
N TYR A 81 13.42 -0.32 -7.25
CA TYR A 81 12.37 0.50 -6.66
C TYR A 81 12.79 0.91 -5.26
N GLU A 82 12.50 2.14 -4.86
CA GLU A 82 12.80 2.65 -3.52
C GLU A 82 11.65 3.51 -3.01
N LEU A 83 11.47 3.57 -1.69
CA LEU A 83 10.53 4.53 -1.09
C LEU A 83 11.01 5.97 -1.31
N THR A 84 10.09 6.85 -1.71
CA THR A 84 10.29 8.29 -1.60
C THR A 84 10.15 8.74 -0.13
N ALA A 85 10.45 10.00 0.16
CA ALA A 85 10.19 10.57 1.49
C ALA A 85 8.70 10.44 1.88
N LEU A 86 7.79 10.64 0.92
CA LEU A 86 6.35 10.44 1.12
C LEU A 86 6.02 8.97 1.43
N GLY A 87 6.57 8.02 0.66
CA GLY A 87 6.39 6.58 0.92
C GLY A 87 6.90 6.15 2.29
N ARG A 88 8.05 6.68 2.73
CA ARG A 88 8.59 6.42 4.07
C ARG A 88 7.67 6.96 5.17
N SER A 89 7.09 8.15 4.99
CA SER A 89 6.14 8.72 5.97
C SER A 89 4.90 7.86 6.20
N LEU A 90 4.53 7.01 5.23
CA LEU A 90 3.37 6.13 5.32
C LEU A 90 3.62 4.85 6.12
N LEU A 91 4.89 4.50 6.38
CA LEU A 91 5.25 3.30 7.14
C LEU A 91 4.73 3.35 8.58
N GLU A 92 4.77 4.51 9.23
CA GLU A 92 4.31 4.67 10.61
C GLU A 92 2.78 4.49 10.74
N PRO A 93 1.94 5.16 9.94
CA PRO A 93 0.50 4.87 9.89
C PRO A 93 0.20 3.39 9.61
N LEU A 94 0.93 2.76 8.68
CA LEU A 94 0.77 1.34 8.38
C LEU A 94 1.06 0.45 9.60
N ARG A 95 2.11 0.76 10.37
CA ARG A 95 2.42 0.03 11.61
C ARG A 95 1.30 0.13 12.63
N LEU A 96 0.69 1.30 12.78
CA LEU A 96 -0.45 1.48 13.69
C LEU A 96 -1.66 0.65 13.26
N ILE A 97 -1.95 0.61 11.96
CA ILE A 97 -3.05 -0.22 11.42
C ILE A 97 -2.74 -1.71 11.63
N CYS A 98 -1.50 -2.15 11.37
CA CYS A 98 -1.10 -3.54 11.61
C CYS A 98 -1.22 -3.92 13.09
N ALA A 99 -0.72 -3.09 14.00
CA ALA A 99 -0.83 -3.34 15.43
C ALA A 99 -2.29 -3.38 15.90
N TRP A 100 -3.14 -2.50 15.38
CA TRP A 100 -4.58 -2.56 15.65
C TRP A 100 -5.19 -3.86 15.14
N ALA A 101 -4.87 -4.28 13.91
CA ALA A 101 -5.40 -5.50 13.32
C ALA A 101 -4.91 -6.78 14.03
N GLU A 102 -3.68 -6.78 14.53
CA GLU A 102 -3.14 -7.85 15.36
C GLU A 102 -3.91 -7.97 16.68
N ASN A 103 -4.25 -6.85 17.31
CA ASN A 103 -5.01 -6.83 18.56
C ASN A 103 -6.49 -7.20 18.40
N HIS A 104 -7.06 -7.12 17.19
CA HIS A 104 -8.47 -7.40 16.91
C HIS A 104 -8.62 -8.53 15.88
N TRP A 105 -7.63 -9.40 15.77
CA TRP A 105 -7.61 -10.43 14.72
C TRP A 105 -8.79 -11.39 14.82
N ASP A 106 -9.11 -11.85 16.03
CA ASP A 106 -10.23 -12.76 16.28
C ASP A 106 -11.57 -12.09 15.96
N GLU A 107 -11.77 -10.85 16.40
CA GLU A 107 -12.96 -10.05 16.07
C GLU A 107 -13.13 -9.85 14.55
N LEU A 108 -12.02 -9.67 13.81
CA LEU A 108 -12.04 -9.55 12.35
C LEU A 108 -12.39 -10.88 11.65
N LEU A 109 -12.01 -12.02 12.22
CA LEU A 109 -12.38 -13.34 11.70
C LEU A 109 -13.87 -13.60 11.93
N ASP A 110 -14.36 -13.37 13.16
CA ASP A 110 -15.77 -13.55 13.51
C ASP A 110 -16.70 -12.65 12.68
N ALA A 111 -16.30 -11.39 12.45
CA ALA A 111 -17.01 -10.47 11.58
C ALA A 111 -17.05 -10.93 10.11
N LYS A 112 -16.08 -11.71 9.65
CA LYS A 112 -16.07 -12.27 8.28
C LYS A 112 -16.89 -13.53 8.12
N GLU A 113 -17.02 -14.33 9.17
CA GLU A 113 -17.85 -15.54 9.15
C GLU A 113 -19.34 -15.18 9.20
N SER A 114 -19.72 -14.23 10.06
CA SER A 114 -21.12 -13.75 10.16
C SER A 114 -21.68 -13.16 8.85
N VAL A 115 -20.84 -12.54 8.02
CA VAL A 115 -21.24 -12.01 6.70
C VAL A 115 -21.46 -13.13 5.66
N LYS A 116 -20.93 -14.34 5.86
CA LYS A 116 -21.14 -15.47 4.94
C LYS A 116 -22.42 -16.27 5.23
N GLU A 117 -23.02 -16.08 6.40
CA GLU A 117 -24.23 -16.79 6.84
C GLU A 117 -25.52 -15.97 6.65
N SER A 118 -25.45 -14.78 6.04
CA SER A 118 -26.61 -13.96 5.64
C SER A 118 -26.81 -13.89 4.12
#